data_AF-A0A9D8WBY0-F1
#
_entry.id   AF-A0A9D8WBY0-F1
#
_cell.length_a   1.000
_cell.length_b   1.000
_cell.length_c   1.000
_cell.angle_alpha   90.00
_cell.angle_beta   90.00
_cell.angle_gamma   90.00
#
_symmetry.space_group_name_H-M   'P 1'
#
loop_
_entity.id
_entity.type
_entity.pdbx_description
1 polymer ?
#
loop_
_entity_poly.entity_id
_entity_poly.type
_entity_poly.pdbx_seq_one_letter_code
_entity_poly.pdbx_strand_id
1 'polypeptide(L)'
;MTFADCLRIDLLVEGRVVVEIKSVERMAPVHPKQVLTYLRLLNLPVGLLINFGAPTLKEGLQRIVNGYGASTSERLRIKSSAPT
;
A
#
# COMPACT_ATOMS: atom_id res chain seq x y z
N MET A 1 -16.90 6.92 -6.64
CA MET A 1 -16.86 5.87 -7.68
C MET A 1 -17.31 4.58 -7.01
N THR A 2 -18.45 4.03 -7.41
CA THR A 2 -19.06 2.86 -6.77
C THR A 2 -18.99 1.72 -7.77
N PHE A 3 -18.27 0.64 -7.46
CA PHE A 3 -18.30 -0.56 -8.29
C PHE A 3 -19.53 -1.37 -7.89
N ALA A 4 -20.28 -1.85 -8.88
CA ALA A 4 -21.55 -2.58 -8.72
C ALA A 4 -21.49 -3.51 -7.50
N ASP A 5 -22.18 -3.07 -6.44
CA ASP A 5 -22.59 -3.77 -5.24
C ASP A 5 -21.59 -4.24 -4.15
N CYS A 6 -20.27 -4.00 -4.21
CA CYS A 6 -19.39 -4.46 -3.09
C CYS A 6 -18.17 -3.60 -2.72
N LEU A 7 -17.79 -2.61 -3.53
CA LEU A 7 -16.52 -1.89 -3.32
C LEU A 7 -16.73 -0.38 -3.45
N ARG A 8 -16.62 0.32 -2.31
CA ARG A 8 -16.63 1.78 -2.20
C ARG A 8 -15.30 2.27 -1.63
N ILE A 9 -14.61 3.12 -2.38
CA ILE A 9 -13.41 3.81 -1.90
C ILE A 9 -13.85 4.89 -0.93
N ASP A 10 -13.19 4.99 0.23
CA ASP A 10 -13.45 6.08 1.18
C ASP A 10 -13.07 7.44 0.58
N LEU A 11 -11.83 7.56 0.09
CA LEU A 11 -11.31 8.79 -0.51
C LEU A 11 -10.42 8.48 -1.72
N LEU A 12 -10.64 9.23 -2.80
CA LEU A 12 -9.77 9.24 -3.98
C LEU A 12 -9.25 10.67 -4.18
N VAL A 13 -8.00 10.91 -3.82
CA VAL A 13 -7.39 12.26 -3.88
C VAL A 13 -6.84 12.51 -5.27
N GLU A 14 -7.33 13.57 -5.92
CA GLU A 14 -6.88 14.03 -7.25
C GLU A 14 -6.88 12.94 -8.33
N GLY A 15 -7.70 11.89 -8.17
CA GLY A 15 -7.68 10.72 -9.06
C GLY A 15 -6.38 9.91 -9.04
N ARG A 16 -5.50 10.12 -8.04
CA ARG A 16 -4.13 9.57 -8.02
C ARG A 16 -3.82 8.70 -6.81
N VAL A 17 -4.42 9.00 -5.67
CA VAL A 17 -4.14 8.31 -4.40
C VAL A 17 -5.43 7.80 -3.78
N VAL A 18 -5.49 6.48 -3.58
CA VAL A 18 -6.55 5.85 -2.79
C VAL A 18 -6.20 6.00 -1.31
N VAL A 19 -7.13 6.49 -0.51
CA VAL A 19 -7.02 6.49 0.95
C VAL A 19 -8.17 5.68 1.52
N GLU A 20 -7.83 4.69 2.34
CA GLU A 20 -8.76 3.82 3.04
C GLU A 20 -8.57 4.02 4.55
N ILE A 21 -9.68 4.16 5.27
CA ILE A 21 -9.68 4.49 6.70
C ILE A 21 -10.24 3.31 7.49
N LYS A 22 -9.58 2.98 8.61
CA LYS A 22 -10.04 1.99 9.60
C LYS A 22 -9.99 2.60 11.00
N SER A 23 -10.79 2.05 11.91
CA SER A 23 -10.78 2.38 13.34
C SER A 23 -10.87 1.08 14.15
N VAL A 24 -9.79 0.31 14.14
CA VAL A 24 -9.72 -1.02 14.74
C VAL A 24 -8.52 -1.15 15.65
N GLU A 25 -8.62 -1.95 16.70
CA GLU A 25 -7.51 -2.20 17.64
C GLU A 25 -6.32 -2.88 16.94
N ARG A 26 -6.60 -3.83 16.03
CA ARG A 26 -5.57 -4.54 15.27
C ARG A 26 -5.91 -4.59 13.79
N MET A 27 -4.89 -4.35 12.97
CA MET A 27 -5.00 -4.45 11.52
C MET A 27 -5.03 -5.92 11.08
N ALA A 28 -6.08 -6.32 10.38
CA ALA A 28 -6.20 -7.65 9.80
C ALA A 28 -5.44 -7.73 8.45
N PRO A 29 -4.87 -8.89 8.08
CA PRO A 29 -4.16 -9.09 6.80
C PRO A 29 -5.02 -8.84 5.54
N VAL A 30 -6.36 -8.79 5.70
CA VAL A 30 -7.29 -8.48 4.62
C VAL A 30 -7.38 -6.97 4.32
N HIS A 31 -7.13 -6.09 5.29
CA HIS A 31 -7.28 -4.65 5.09
C HIS A 31 -6.35 -4.09 4.00
N PRO A 32 -5.05 -4.47 3.94
CA PRO A 32 -4.19 -4.03 2.85
C PRO A 32 -4.61 -4.57 1.48
N LYS A 33 -5.23 -5.76 1.43
CA LYS A 33 -5.71 -6.37 0.18
C LYS A 33 -6.84 -5.55 -0.45
N GLN A 34 -7.70 -4.94 0.36
CA GLN A 34 -8.77 -4.07 -0.12
C GLN A 34 -8.21 -2.86 -0.88
N VAL A 35 -7.21 -2.17 -0.31
CA VAL A 35 -6.55 -1.04 -0.99
C VAL A 35 -5.87 -1.50 -2.27
N LEU A 36 -5.17 -2.64 -2.24
CA LEU A 36 -4.52 -3.19 -3.43
C LEU A 36 -5.51 -3.50 -4.56
N THR A 37 -6.71 -3.99 -4.24
CA THR A 37 -7.80 -4.17 -5.22
C THR A 37 -8.14 -2.86 -5.91
N TYR A 38 -8.34 -1.77 -5.16
CA TYR A 38 -8.60 -0.46 -5.76
C TYR A 38 -7.47 0.04 -6.64
N LEU A 39 -6.23 -0.09 -6.18
CA LEU A 39 -5.07 0.32 -6.97
C LEU A 39 -4.98 -0.43 -8.30
N ARG A 40 -5.31 -1.72 -8.31
CA ARG A 40 -5.34 -2.53 -9.54
C ARG A 40 -6.48 -2.12 -10.47
N LEU A 41 -7.69 -1.94 -9.93
CA LEU A 41 -8.87 -1.54 -10.72
C LEU A 41 -8.73 -0.15 -11.33
N LEU A 42 -8.08 0.77 -10.62
CA LEU A 42 -7.87 2.14 -11.07
C LEU A 42 -6.53 2.35 -11.79
N ASN A 43 -5.71 1.31 -11.91
CA ASN A 43 -4.34 1.40 -12.43
C ASN A 43 -3.50 2.50 -11.75
N LEU A 44 -3.61 2.61 -10.42
CA LEU A 44 -2.88 3.59 -9.60
C LEU A 44 -1.67 2.94 -8.91
N PRO A 45 -0.57 3.68 -8.72
CA PRO A 45 0.67 3.11 -8.20
C PRO A 45 0.71 3.01 -6.67
N VAL A 46 -0.04 3.84 -5.95
CA VAL A 46 0.07 3.97 -4.49
C VAL A 46 -1.26 4.26 -3.82
N GLY A 47 -1.45 3.67 -2.63
CA GLY A 47 -2.55 3.98 -1.72
C GLY A 47 -2.06 4.07 -0.28
N LEU A 48 -2.87 4.71 0.56
CA LEU A 48 -2.66 4.86 1.99
C LEU A 48 -3.77 4.13 2.74
N LEU A 49 -3.38 3.34 3.73
CA LEU A 49 -4.28 2.71 4.68
C LEU A 49 -4.00 3.32 6.05
N ILE A 50 -5.01 3.97 6.62
CA ILE A 50 -4.87 4.71 7.88
C ILE A 50 -5.76 4.06 8.93
N ASN A 51 -5.17 3.53 10.00
CA ASN A 51 -5.88 3.02 11.16
C ASN A 51 -5.87 4.03 12.31
N PHE A 52 -7.00 4.69 12.56
CA PHE A 52 -7.18 5.61 13.69
C PHE A 52 -7.36 4.90 15.04
N GLY A 53 -7.46 3.57 15.06
CA GLY A 53 -7.43 2.79 16.30
C GLY A 53 -6.01 2.56 16.86
N ALA A 54 -4.97 2.98 16.14
CA ALA A 54 -3.58 2.88 16.61
C ALA A 54 -3.22 4.02 17.60
N PRO A 55 -2.25 3.81 18.52
CA PRO A 55 -1.82 4.84 19.48
C PRO A 55 -1.31 6.14 18.84
N THR A 56 -0.67 6.02 17.67
CA THR A 56 -0.17 7.18 16.91
C THR A 56 -0.48 7.03 15.42
N LEU A 57 -0.56 8.16 14.71
CA LEU A 57 -0.75 8.15 13.26
C LEU A 57 0.37 7.38 12.54
N LYS A 58 1.61 7.49 13.05
CA LYS A 58 2.77 6.80 12.47
C LYS A 58 2.61 5.27 12.54
N GLU A 59 2.06 4.75 13.61
CA GLU A 59 1.78 3.31 13.79
C GLU A 59 0.55 2.86 13.00
N GLY A 60 -0.44 3.74 12.81
CA GLY A 60 -1.65 3.46 12.05
C GLY A 60 -1.51 3.59 10.53
N LEU A 61 -0.45 4.23 10.04
CA LEU A 61 -0.27 4.52 8.62
C LEU A 61 0.52 3.43 7.90
N GLN A 62 -0.08 2.84 6.87
CA GLN A 62 0.57 1.91 5.95
C GLN A 62 0.47 2.40 4.50
N ARG A 63 1.62 2.48 3.83
CA ARG A 63 1.70 2.74 2.38
C ARG A 63 1.62 1.42 1.61
N ILE A 64 0.77 1.36 0.60
CA ILE A 64 0.54 0.18 -0.24
C ILE A 64 0.91 0.54 -1.67
N VAL A 65 1.73 -0.29 -2.31
CA VAL A 65 2.25 -0.06 -3.67
C VAL A 65 1.74 -1.15 -4.60
N ASN A 66 1.24 -0.73 -5.76
CA ASN A 66 0.80 -1.61 -6.84
C ASN A 66 1.90 -1.71 -7.90
N GLY A 67 2.40 -2.92 -8.16
CA GLY A 67 3.48 -3.15 -9.12
C GLY A 67 4.87 -2.99 -8.51
N TYR A 68 5.21 -3.81 -7.51
CA TYR A 68 6.62 -4.10 -7.23
C TYR A 68 7.18 -4.89 -8.43
N GLY A 69 7.66 -4.20 -9.45
CA GLY A 69 8.66 -4.80 -10.32
C GLY A 69 9.78 -5.28 -9.41
N ALA A 70 10.17 -6.55 -9.50
CA ALA A 70 11.35 -7.03 -8.81
C ALA A 70 12.46 -6.05 -9.14
N SER A 71 12.90 -5.24 -8.16
CA SER A 71 14.19 -4.60 -8.28
C SER A 71 15.16 -5.75 -8.17
N THR A 72 15.42 -6.44 -9.28
CA THR A 72 16.47 -7.43 -9.34
C THR A 72 17.72 -6.66 -8.95
N SER A 73 18.20 -6.95 -7.75
CA SER A 73 19.40 -6.37 -7.21
C SER A 73 20.60 -6.99 -7.92
N GLU A 74 20.73 -6.80 -9.23
CA GLU A 74 21.92 -7.19 -10.01
C GLU A 74 23.15 -6.36 -9.60
N ARG A 75 22.98 -5.26 -8.85
CA ARG A 75 24.08 -4.39 -8.40
C ARG A 75 24.70 -4.74 -7.05
N LEU A 76 24.39 -5.90 -6.46
CA LEU A 76 25.08 -6.38 -5.25
C LEU A 76 26.19 -7.42 -5.49
N ARG A 77 26.67 -7.57 -6.74
CA ARG A 77 27.84 -8.42 -7.09
C ARG A 77 29.11 -7.61 -7.40
N ILE A 78 29.36 -6.51 -6.68
CA ILE A 78 30.61 -5.76 -6.82
C ILE A 78 31.48 -5.96 -5.58
N LYS A 79 32.46 -6.87 -5.75
CA LYS A 79 33.75 -7.01 -5.05
C LYS A 79 33.75 -7.56 -3.61
N SER A 80 33.80 -8.88 -3.50
CA SER A 80 34.69 -9.55 -2.54
C SER A 80 35.96 -10.04 -3.27
N SER A 81 36.80 -9.11 -3.71
CA SER A 81 38.21 -9.38 -3.92
C SER A 81 38.95 -8.56 -2.87
N ALA A 82 39.18 -9.17 -1.71
CA ALA A 82 40.06 -8.62 -0.69
C ALA A 82 41.54 -8.80 -1.15
N PRO A 83 42.45 -7.91 -0.73
CA PRO A 83 43.80 -7.85 -1.25
C PRO A 83 44.70 -8.89 -0.56
N THR A 84 45.46 -9.66 -1.33
CA THR A 84 46.86 -10.06 -1.06
C THR A 84 47.49 -10.43 -2.38
#